data_AF-A0A109L901-F1
#
_entry.id   AF-A0A109L901-F1
#
_cell.length_a   1.000
_cell.length_b   1.000
_cell.length_c   1.000
_cell.angle_alpha   90.00
_cell.angle_beta   90.00
_cell.angle_gamma   90.00
#
_symmetry.space_group_name_H-M   'P 1'
#
loop_
_entity.id
_entity.type
_entity.pdbx_description
1 polymer ?
#
loop_
_entity_poly.entity_id
_entity_poly.type
_entity_poly.pdbx_seq_one_letter_code
_entity_poly.pdbx_strand_id
1 'polypeptide(L)' 'MGVSEREPEVETLLSELFSTIEDNNLVEAKAQLKALRKVAPDLPEFAGAQALIRRKEILGK' A
#
# COMPACT_ATOMS: atom_id res chain seq x y z
N MET A 1 -9.09 -24.65 1.23
CA MET A 1 -9.14 -23.18 1.30
C MET A 1 -7.70 -22.70 1.18
N GLY A 2 -7.21 -22.51 -0.04
CA GLY A 2 -5.83 -22.12 -0.30
C GLY A 2 -5.66 -20.65 0.01
N VAL A 3 -5.21 -20.34 1.22
CA VAL A 3 -4.69 -19.01 1.52
C VAL A 3 -3.40 -18.95 0.72
N SER A 4 -3.42 -18.20 -0.39
CA SER A 4 -2.22 -17.91 -1.17
C SER A 4 -1.21 -17.38 -0.18
N GLU A 5 -0.18 -18.17 0.10
CA GLU A 5 1.00 -17.79 0.86
C GLU A 5 1.66 -16.67 0.05
N ARG A 6 1.16 -15.45 0.23
CA ARG A 6 1.86 -14.26 -0.21
C ARG A 6 3.16 -14.30 0.54
N GLU A 7 4.27 -14.10 -0.17
CA GLU A 7 5.56 -14.07 0.49
C GLU A 7 5.46 -13.15 1.72
N PRO A 8 5.88 -13.63 2.90
CA PRO A 8 5.67 -12.91 4.16
C PRO A 8 6.25 -11.48 4.12
N GLU A 9 7.23 -11.26 3.24
CA GLU A 9 7.78 -9.95 2.93
C GLU A 9 6.77 -9.01 2.26
N VAL A 10 6.00 -9.48 1.27
CA VAL A 10 4.98 -8.68 0.57
C VAL A 10 3.85 -8.30 1.51
N GLU A 11 3.42 -9.22 2.38
CA GLU A 11 2.40 -8.94 3.38
C GLU A 11 2.88 -7.87 4.38
N THR A 12 4.12 -8.00 4.85
CA THR A 12 4.74 -7.02 5.76
C THR A 12 4.81 -5.64 5.11
N LEU A 13 5.31 -5.56 3.87
CA LEU A 13 5.39 -4.30 3.10
C LEU A 13 4.01 -3.69 2.85
N LEU A 14 2.98 -4.51 2.59
CA LEU A 14 1.61 -4.02 2.46
C LEU A 14 1.08 -3.45 3.77
N SER A 15 1.28 -4.15 4.89
CA SER A 15 0.91 -3.66 6.23
C SER A 15 1.60 -2.33 6.55
N GLU A 16 2.90 -2.23 6.31
CA GLU A 16 3.66 -0.98 6.47
C GLU A 16 3.12 0.15 5.60
N LEU A 17 2.79 -0.13 4.34
CA LEU A 17 2.18 0.84 3.43
C LEU A 17 0.86 1.37 4.00
N PHE A 18 -0.03 0.51 4.47
CA PHE A 18 -1.31 0.94 5.03
C PHE A 18 -1.13 1.75 6.33
N SER A 19 -0.23 1.34 7.22
CA SER A 19 0.09 2.12 8.43
C SER A 19 0.64 3.52 8.07
N THR A 20 1.55 3.60 7.10
CA THR A 20 2.11 4.87 6.62
C THR A 20 1.02 5.79 6.03
N ILE A 21 0.06 5.21 5.31
CA ILE A 21 -1.13 5.94 4.84
C ILE A 21 -1.95 6.44 6.04
N GLU A 22 -2.22 5.60 7.04
CA GLU A 22 -2.95 5.98 8.26
C GLU A 22 -2.28 7.13 9.03
N ASP A 23 -0.95 7.15 9.09
CA ASP A 23 -0.15 8.22 9.70
C ASP A 23 -0.12 9.53 8.89
N ASN A 24 -0.83 9.61 7.76
CA ASN A 24 -0.82 10.75 6.83
C ASN A 24 0.56 11.02 6.18
N ASN A 25 1.47 10.05 6.22
CA ASN A 25 2.77 10.12 5.56
C ASN A 25 2.66 9.82 4.06
N LEU A 26 1.93 10.66 3.32
CA LEU A 26 1.54 10.40 1.93
C LEU A 26 2.72 10.35 0.95
N VAL A 27 3.82 11.05 1.25
CA VAL A 27 5.05 11.02 0.43
C VAL A 27 5.69 9.63 0.50
N GLU A 28 5.83 9.10 1.71
CA GLU A 28 6.40 7.78 1.97
C GLU A 28 5.49 6.67 1.44
N ALA A 29 4.18 6.76 1.68
CA ALA A 29 3.20 5.82 1.15
C ALA A 29 3.25 5.69 -0.38
N LYS A 30 3.45 6.80 -1.11
CA LYS A 30 3.61 6.77 -2.56
C LYS A 30 4.92 6.09 -2.99
N ALA A 31 6.00 6.29 -2.24
CA ALA A 31 7.28 5.65 -2.50
C ALA A 31 7.20 4.13 -2.27
N GLN A 32 6.63 3.72 -1.13
CA GLN A 32 6.37 2.32 -0.77
C GLN A 32 5.48 1.64 -1.84
N LEU A 33 4.36 2.26 -2.22
CA LEU A 33 3.47 1.73 -3.26
C LEU A 33 4.20 1.49 -4.59
N LYS A 34 5.10 2.41 -4.98
CA LYS A 34 5.92 2.26 -6.20
C LYS A 34 6.96 1.14 -6.06
N ALA A 35 7.54 0.95 -4.88
CA ALA A 35 8.48 -0.13 -4.61
C ALA A 35 7.78 -1.49 -4.64
N LEU A 36 6.66 -1.63 -3.92
CA LEU A 36 5.83 -2.84 -3.91
C LEU A 36 5.34 -3.22 -5.31
N ARG A 37 4.94 -2.25 -6.14
CA ARG A 37 4.54 -2.51 -7.54
C ARG A 37 5.63 -3.13 -8.40
N LYS A 38 6.91 -2.90 -8.08
CA LYS A 38 8.03 -3.53 -8.80
C LYS A 38 8.22 -4.99 -8.40
N VAL A 39 7.93 -5.30 -7.14
CA VAL A 39 8.09 -6.65 -6.57
C VAL A 39 6.90 -7.53 -6.91
N ALA A 40 5.69 -6.99 -6.79
CA ALA A 40 4.44 -7.74 -6.98
C ALA A 40 3.40 -6.88 -7.73
N PRO A 41 3.52 -6.71 -9.07
CA PRO A 41 2.69 -5.79 -9.85
C PRO A 41 1.19 -6.12 -9.89
N ASP A 42 0.82 -7.39 -9.72
CA ASP A 42 -0.56 -7.89 -9.89
C ASP A 42 -1.38 -7.94 -8.59
N LEU A 43 -0.96 -7.19 -7.55
CA LEU A 43 -1.69 -7.16 -6.28
C LEU A 43 -2.97 -6.30 -6.35
N PRO A 44 -4.14 -6.86 -6.00
CA PRO A 44 -5.40 -6.10 -5.96
C PRO A 44 -5.41 -5.01 -4.88
N GLU A 45 -4.61 -5.15 -3.82
CA GLU A 45 -4.51 -4.21 -2.70
C GLU A 45 -4.03 -2.81 -3.13
N PHE A 46 -3.32 -2.71 -4.26
CA PHE A 46 -2.82 -1.44 -4.77
C PHE A 46 -3.93 -0.46 -5.12
N ALA A 47 -5.07 -0.96 -5.62
CA ALA A 47 -6.21 -0.10 -5.92
C ALA A 47 -6.77 0.53 -4.63
N GLY A 48 -6.84 -0.26 -3.55
CA GLY A 48 -7.26 0.20 -2.22
C GLY A 48 -6.29 1.24 -1.64
N ALA A 49 -4.99 0.93 -1.63
CA ALA A 49 -3.96 1.85 -1.14
C ALA A 49 -3.97 3.18 -1.91
N GLN A 50 -4.10 3.15 -3.24
CA GLN A 50 -4.14 4.36 -4.06
C GLN A 50 -5.38 5.22 -3.79
N ALA A 51 -6.55 4.59 -3.56
CA ALA A 51 -7.77 5.29 -3.18
C ALA A 51 -7.65 5.97 -1.81
N LEU A 52 -7.03 5.30 -0.83
CA LEU A 52 -6.81 5.86 0.51
C LEU A 52 -5.84 7.05 0.47
N ILE A 53 -4.72 6.94 -0.25
CA ILE A 53 -3.77 8.04 -0.45
C ILE A 53 -4.51 9.24 -1.03
N ARG A 54 -5.27 9.05 -2.13
CA ARG A 54 -5.99 10.13 -2.79
C ARG A 54 -7.05 10.77 -1.90
N ARG A 55 -7.76 9.97 -1.10
CA ARG A 55 -8.73 10.48 -0.12
C ARG A 55 -8.06 11.37 0.92
N LYS A 56 -6.90 10.96 1.45
CA LYS A 56 -6.15 11.74 2.43
C LYS A 56 -5.54 13.01 1.83
N GLU A 57 -5.12 12.98 0.57
CA GLU A 57 -4.69 14.19 -0.15
C GLU A 57 -5.81 15.23 -0.29
N ILE A 58 -7.06 14.77 -0.47
CA ILE A 58 -8.23 15.66 -0.55
C ILE A 58 -8.60 16.21 0.84
N LEU A 59 -8.56 15.37 1.87
CA LEU A 59 -8.92 15.77 3.25
C LEU A 59 -7.84 16.64 3.92
N GLY A 60 -6.58 16.53 3.51
CA GLY A 60 -5.48 17.36 4.02
C GLY A 60 -5.34 18.72 3.33
N LYS A 61 -6.29 19.10 2.47
CA LYS A 61 -6.34 20.39 1.77
C LYS A 61 -7.29 21.37 2.44
#